data_AF-A0A1E3NG81-F1
#
_entry.id   AF-A0A1E3NG81-F1
#
_cell.length_a   1.000
_cell.length_b   1.000
_cell.length_c   1.000
_cell.angle_alpha   90.00
_cell.angle_beta   90.00
_cell.angle_gamma   90.00
#
_symmetry.space_group_name_H-M   'P 1'
#
loop_
_entity.id
_entity.type
_entity.pdbx_description
1 polymer ?
#
loop_
_entity_poly.entity_id
_entity_poly.type
_entity_poly.pdbx_seq_one_letter_code
_entity_poly.pdbx_strand_id
1 'polypeptide(L)'
;MISTVITPMLDSSFYSYLSRCNLKTYTLRLTIIAAELYFHLGRETDYNTALNESALTSPNVETYYNESMILFKKIIDSKLFDNLSNGYLMQRIAYVYLTYNRTDIDGQLQKNNLEPSYYESENPLKLQINNPNLENFGLSRNRRLVLWLLLSIKELNPDEQPIQSQMIVWRIDDQLHSDSSSNASVSWLQRDDGLLAKIKSKLDSQNLLDS
;
A
#
# COMPACT_ATOMS: atom_id res chain seq x y z
N MET A 1 17.66 -14.32 9.28
CA MET A 1 16.73 -13.98 8.19
C MET A 1 17.51 -13.17 7.16
N ILE A 2 17.30 -13.30 5.85
CA ILE A 2 18.15 -12.61 4.86
C ILE A 2 18.15 -11.06 5.03
N SER A 3 17.05 -10.51 5.56
CA SER A 3 16.94 -9.10 5.96
C SER A 3 18.00 -8.65 6.96
N THR A 4 18.42 -9.50 7.91
CA THR A 4 19.43 -9.13 8.92
C THR A 4 20.82 -8.89 8.33
N VAL A 5 21.04 -9.30 7.07
CA VAL A 5 22.28 -9.08 6.33
C VAL A 5 22.12 -7.93 5.33
N ILE A 6 20.98 -7.90 4.62
CA ILE A 6 20.73 -6.90 3.57
C ILE A 6 20.48 -5.50 4.16
N THR A 7 19.69 -5.37 5.22
CA THR A 7 19.32 -4.05 5.77
C THR A 7 20.55 -3.26 6.26
N PRO A 8 21.50 -3.85 7.03
CA PRO A 8 22.73 -3.15 7.40
C PRO A 8 23.61 -2.76 6.19
N MET A 9 23.63 -3.58 5.14
CA MET A 9 24.36 -3.27 3.91
C MET A 9 23.72 -2.07 3.20
N LEU A 10 22.39 -2.04 3.07
CA LEU A 10 21.66 -0.92 2.47
C LEU A 10 21.83 0.36 3.28
N ASP A 11 21.80 0.30 4.61
CA ASP A 11 22.04 1.47 5.46
C ASP A 11 23.46 2.00 5.33
N SER A 12 24.45 1.11 5.30
CA SER A 12 25.86 1.46 5.06
C SER A 12 26.05 2.10 3.68
N SER A 13 25.45 1.52 2.63
CA SER A 13 25.49 2.08 1.27
C SER A 13 24.76 3.40 1.16
N PHE A 14 23.60 3.54 1.82
CA PHE A 14 22.84 4.79 1.85
C PHE A 14 23.64 5.90 2.52
N TYR A 15 24.24 5.63 3.69
CA TYR A 15 25.10 6.59 4.39
C TYR A 15 26.35 6.95 3.56
N SER A 16 26.99 5.95 2.97
CA SER A 16 28.21 6.17 2.17
C SER A 16 27.92 6.97 0.91
N TYR A 17 26.94 6.55 0.11
CA TYR A 17 26.63 7.24 -1.14
C TYR A 17 26.01 8.61 -0.92
N LEU A 18 25.10 8.76 0.04
CA LEU A 18 24.43 10.03 0.25
C LEU A 18 25.28 11.01 1.07
N SER A 19 25.76 10.60 2.24
CA SER A 19 26.40 11.50 3.20
C SER A 19 27.89 11.70 2.95
N ARG A 20 28.61 10.70 2.40
CA ARG A 20 30.06 10.81 2.15
C ARG A 20 30.39 11.19 0.72
N CYS A 21 29.71 10.58 -0.25
CA CYS A 21 30.03 10.77 -1.67
C CYS A 21 29.08 11.76 -2.39
N ASN A 22 27.96 12.15 -1.77
CA ASN A 22 26.91 12.99 -2.37
C ASN A 22 26.38 12.44 -3.73
N LEU A 23 26.41 11.12 -3.89
CA LEU A 23 25.94 10.38 -5.06
C LEU A 23 24.45 10.06 -4.91
N LYS A 24 23.61 11.10 -4.98
CA LYS A 24 22.15 11.00 -4.82
C LYS A 24 21.53 9.98 -5.77
N THR A 25 21.90 10.02 -7.05
CA THR A 25 21.37 9.11 -8.09
C THR A 25 21.66 7.64 -7.78
N TYR A 26 22.87 7.32 -7.31
CA TYR A 26 23.24 5.94 -6.97
C TYR A 26 22.52 5.47 -5.71
N THR A 27 22.39 6.34 -4.71
CA THR A 27 21.62 6.07 -3.49
C THR A 27 20.17 5.72 -3.82
N LEU A 28 19.54 6.55 -4.66
CA LEU A 28 18.15 6.36 -5.09
C LEU A 28 17.98 5.07 -5.88
N ARG A 29 18.81 4.83 -6.90
CA ARG A 29 18.75 3.61 -7.72
C ARG A 29 18.91 2.36 -6.88
N LEU A 30 19.91 2.31 -6.00
CA LEU A 30 20.14 1.16 -5.13
C LEU A 30 18.94 0.89 -4.23
N THR A 31 18.40 1.93 -3.59
CA THR A 31 17.30 1.79 -2.64
C THR A 31 16.00 1.38 -3.33
N ILE A 32 15.70 1.93 -4.51
CA ILE A 32 14.54 1.54 -5.32
C ILE A 32 14.69 0.08 -5.78
N ILE A 33 15.84 -0.30 -6.34
CA ILE A 33 16.08 -1.68 -6.79
C ILE A 33 15.94 -2.66 -5.62
N ALA A 34 16.49 -2.33 -4.46
CA ALA A 34 16.35 -3.16 -3.27
C ALA A 34 14.89 -3.27 -2.81
N ALA A 35 14.15 -2.17 -2.79
CA ALA A 35 12.72 -2.17 -2.44
C ALA A 35 11.90 -3.04 -3.41
N GLU A 36 12.18 -2.96 -4.71
CA GLU A 36 11.55 -3.79 -5.73
C GLU A 36 11.93 -5.27 -5.60
N LEU A 37 13.19 -5.59 -5.31
CA LEU A 37 13.62 -6.96 -5.07
C LEU A 37 12.89 -7.58 -3.87
N TYR A 38 12.75 -6.84 -2.76
CA TYR A 38 11.95 -7.27 -1.62
C TYR A 38 10.49 -7.47 -1.99
N PHE A 39 9.91 -6.57 -2.78
CA PHE A 39 8.54 -6.69 -3.26
C PHE A 39 8.32 -7.95 -4.10
N HIS A 40 9.20 -8.18 -5.09
CA HIS A 40 9.14 -9.37 -5.95
C HIS A 40 9.34 -10.65 -5.16
N LEU A 41 10.30 -10.67 -4.25
CA LEU A 41 10.54 -11.83 -3.38
C LEU A 41 9.33 -12.11 -2.49
N GLY A 42 8.68 -11.07 -1.96
CA GLY A 42 7.40 -11.17 -1.25
C GLY A 42 6.32 -11.82 -2.10
N ARG A 43 6.09 -11.34 -3.32
CA ARG A 43 5.08 -11.87 -4.26
C ARG A 43 5.33 -13.33 -4.65
N GLU A 44 6.57 -13.68 -4.98
CA GLU A 44 6.93 -15.06 -5.30
C GLU A 44 6.74 -15.97 -4.08
N THR A 45 7.09 -15.51 -2.88
CA THR A 45 6.87 -16.30 -1.67
C THR A 45 5.39 -16.47 -1.36
N ASP A 46 4.57 -15.44 -1.55
CA ASP A 46 3.11 -15.47 -1.35
C ASP A 46 2.44 -16.47 -2.30
N TYR A 47 2.80 -16.41 -3.59
CA TYR A 47 2.32 -17.34 -4.62
C TYR A 47 2.66 -18.80 -4.29
N ASN A 48 3.91 -19.06 -3.90
CA ASN A 48 4.35 -20.42 -3.55
C ASN A 48 3.72 -20.94 -2.25
N THR A 49 3.39 -20.06 -1.29
CA THR A 49 2.66 -20.46 -0.09
C THR A 49 1.20 -20.77 -0.37
N ALA A 50 0.52 -20.00 -1.22
CA ALA A 50 -0.88 -20.22 -1.54
C ALA A 50 -1.16 -21.51 -2.32
N LEU A 51 -0.21 -21.94 -3.16
CA LEU A 51 -0.29 -23.23 -3.86
C LEU A 51 -0.17 -24.44 -2.92
N ASN A 52 0.39 -24.25 -1.73
CA ASN A 52 0.59 -25.29 -0.73
C ASN A 52 -0.36 -25.03 0.45
N GLU A 53 -1.62 -25.49 0.36
CA GLU A 53 -2.72 -25.29 1.34
C GLU A 53 -2.36 -25.55 2.83
N SER A 54 -1.22 -26.17 3.12
CA SER A 54 -0.73 -26.46 4.48
C SER A 54 0.19 -25.39 5.07
N ALA A 55 0.60 -24.37 4.31
CA ALA A 55 1.41 -23.28 4.81
C ALA A 55 0.51 -22.10 5.22
N LEU A 56 0.01 -22.12 6.46
CA LEU A 56 -0.42 -20.89 7.16
C LEU A 56 0.64 -19.81 6.87
N THR A 57 0.23 -18.74 6.19
CA THR A 57 0.98 -17.50 5.93
C THR A 57 2.41 -17.52 6.49
N SER A 58 3.39 -17.91 5.67
CA SER A 58 4.77 -17.99 6.14
C SER A 58 5.19 -16.61 6.67
N PRO A 59 5.70 -16.50 7.91
CA PRO A 59 6.07 -15.22 8.54
C PRO A 59 7.12 -14.43 7.73
N ASN A 60 7.72 -15.07 6.73
CA ASN A 60 8.68 -14.45 5.82
C ASN A 60 8.02 -13.50 4.80
N VAL A 61 6.79 -13.77 4.32
CA VAL A 61 6.14 -12.96 3.26
C VAL A 61 5.90 -11.52 3.74
N GLU A 62 5.36 -11.39 4.96
CA GLU A 62 5.10 -10.09 5.60
C GLU A 62 6.37 -9.26 5.76
N THR A 63 7.46 -9.94 6.13
CA THR A 63 8.74 -9.28 6.32
C THR A 63 9.22 -8.64 5.02
N TYR A 64 9.09 -9.34 3.88
CA TYR A 64 9.55 -8.81 2.59
C TYR A 64 8.73 -7.61 2.11
N TYR A 65 7.40 -7.67 2.23
CA TYR A 65 6.57 -6.52 1.90
C TYR A 65 6.83 -5.32 2.82
N ASN A 66 7.04 -5.56 4.12
CA ASN A 66 7.36 -4.50 5.07
C ASN A 66 8.70 -3.83 4.76
N GLU A 67 9.76 -4.61 4.49
CA GLU A 67 11.07 -4.08 4.10
C GLU A 67 10.98 -3.24 2.81
N SER A 68 10.23 -3.71 1.81
CA SER A 68 9.97 -2.95 0.57
C SER A 68 9.35 -1.59 0.88
N MET A 69 8.28 -1.57 1.68
CA MET A 69 7.60 -0.31 2.07
C MET A 69 8.49 0.62 2.88
N ILE A 70 9.31 0.09 3.80
CA ILE A 70 10.26 0.88 4.59
C ILE A 70 11.26 1.59 3.68
N LEU A 71 11.80 0.89 2.68
CA LEU A 71 12.76 1.47 1.75
C LEU A 71 12.14 2.56 0.86
N PHE A 72 10.92 2.36 0.36
CA PHE A 72 10.21 3.40 -0.38
C PHE A 72 9.93 4.64 0.49
N LYS A 73 9.48 4.45 1.73
CA LYS A 73 9.28 5.55 2.69
C LYS A 73 10.58 6.28 3.00
N LYS A 74 11.68 5.55 3.19
CA LYS A 74 13.01 6.13 3.45
C LYS A 74 13.43 7.07 2.31
N ILE A 75 13.11 6.74 1.07
CA ILE A 75 13.36 7.63 -0.08
C ILE A 75 12.48 8.88 0.00
N ILE A 76 11.18 8.74 0.24
CA ILE A 76 10.25 9.88 0.37
C ILE A 76 10.72 10.82 1.49
N ASP A 77 11.03 10.26 2.66
CA ASP A 77 11.46 11.01 3.85
C ASP A 77 12.82 11.70 3.66
N SER A 78 13.68 11.16 2.79
CA SER A 78 14.97 11.76 2.47
C SER A 78 14.88 13.04 1.63
N LYS A 79 13.68 13.37 1.10
CA LYS A 79 13.41 14.57 0.28
C LYS A 79 14.41 14.77 -0.87
N LEU A 80 14.84 13.65 -1.46
CA LEU A 80 15.78 13.66 -2.59
C LEU A 80 15.08 13.80 -3.94
N PHE A 81 13.77 13.55 -3.98
CA PHE A 81 12.92 13.64 -5.15
C PHE A 81 11.96 14.83 -5.07
N ASP A 82 11.48 15.24 -6.24
CA ASP A 82 10.38 16.19 -6.39
C ASP A 82 9.02 15.57 -6.03
N ASN A 83 8.01 16.42 -5.87
CA ASN A 83 6.65 16.01 -5.50
C ASN A 83 6.07 15.01 -6.48
N LEU A 84 6.30 15.20 -7.79
CA LEU A 84 5.84 14.28 -8.83
C LEU A 84 6.39 12.86 -8.62
N SER A 85 7.70 12.70 -8.44
CA SER A 85 8.31 11.38 -8.22
C SER A 85 7.89 10.77 -6.88
N ASN A 86 7.72 11.59 -5.83
CA ASN A 86 7.17 11.14 -4.56
C ASN A 86 5.74 10.61 -4.72
N GLY A 87 4.90 11.27 -5.52
CA GLY A 87 3.56 10.79 -5.87
C GLY A 87 3.56 9.40 -6.49
N TYR A 88 4.49 9.12 -7.41
CA TYR A 88 4.66 7.77 -7.98
C TYR A 88 5.19 6.74 -6.96
N LEU A 89 6.11 7.11 -6.07
CA LEU A 89 6.56 6.23 -4.99
C LEU A 89 5.42 5.90 -4.01
N MET A 90 4.55 6.87 -3.71
CA MET A 90 3.36 6.65 -2.89
C MET A 90 2.36 5.70 -3.57
N GLN A 91 2.16 5.81 -4.88
CA GLN A 91 1.39 4.82 -5.65
C GLN A 91 2.02 3.43 -5.57
N ARG A 92 3.35 3.35 -5.63
CA ARG A 92 4.05 2.06 -5.51
C ARG A 92 3.84 1.42 -4.15
N ILE A 93 3.89 2.20 -3.05
CA ILE A 93 3.55 1.71 -1.71
C ILE A 93 2.09 1.23 -1.64
N ALA A 94 1.15 1.98 -2.23
CA ALA A 94 -0.25 1.55 -2.30
C ALA A 94 -0.41 0.22 -3.05
N TYR A 95 0.36 0.02 -4.12
CA TYR A 95 0.39 -1.24 -4.85
C TYR A 95 0.94 -2.40 -4.02
N VAL A 96 1.95 -2.18 -3.16
CA VAL A 96 2.42 -3.23 -2.22
C VAL A 96 1.30 -3.66 -1.26
N TYR A 97 0.50 -2.72 -0.76
CA TYR A 97 -0.67 -3.06 0.07
C TYR A 97 -1.74 -3.84 -0.71
N LEU A 98 -1.93 -3.52 -1.99
CA LEU A 98 -2.91 -4.17 -2.86
C LEU A 98 -2.58 -5.64 -3.10
N THR A 99 -1.30 -5.95 -3.33
CA THR A 99 -0.85 -7.30 -3.73
C THR A 99 -0.79 -8.28 -2.56
N TYR A 100 -0.82 -7.78 -1.34
CA TYR A 100 -0.69 -8.58 -0.13
C TYR A 100 -1.82 -9.61 -0.03
N ASN A 101 -1.48 -10.92 0.05
CA ASN A 101 -2.44 -12.03 0.10
C ASN A 101 -3.40 -12.07 -1.11
N ARG A 102 -3.13 -11.32 -2.18
CA ARG A 102 -3.81 -11.44 -3.48
C ARG A 102 -2.89 -12.23 -4.36
N THR A 103 -2.98 -13.55 -4.25
CA THR A 103 -2.35 -14.43 -5.23
C THR A 103 -2.99 -14.13 -6.57
N ASP A 104 -2.18 -13.87 -7.60
CA ASP A 104 -2.61 -13.71 -9.00
C ASP A 104 -3.26 -14.99 -9.59
N ILE A 105 -3.74 -15.89 -8.74
CA ILE A 105 -4.56 -17.04 -9.11
C ILE A 105 -5.94 -16.48 -9.46
N ASP A 106 -6.05 -16.05 -10.71
CA ASP A 106 -7.25 -15.90 -11.53
C ASP A 106 -8.58 -16.06 -10.77
N GLY A 107 -9.18 -14.94 -10.39
CA GLY A 107 -10.63 -14.72 -10.39
C GLY A 107 -11.58 -15.65 -9.61
N GLN A 108 -11.11 -16.68 -8.88
CA GLN A 108 -12.02 -17.72 -8.35
C GLN A 108 -11.76 -18.23 -6.93
N LEU A 109 -10.78 -17.70 -6.17
CA LEU A 109 -10.49 -18.19 -4.80
C LEU A 109 -10.65 -17.15 -3.69
N GLN A 110 -11.65 -16.28 -3.79
CA GLN A 110 -12.25 -15.67 -2.59
C GLN A 110 -13.77 -15.86 -2.63
N LYS A 111 -14.22 -17.11 -2.52
CA LYS A 111 -15.52 -17.37 -1.89
C LYS A 111 -15.35 -16.98 -0.43
N ASN A 112 -15.79 -15.77 -0.12
CA ASN A 112 -15.95 -15.25 1.23
C ASN A 112 -16.73 -16.26 2.08
N ASN A 113 -16.03 -17.05 2.89
CA ASN A 113 -16.64 -17.60 4.09
C ASN A 113 -16.83 -16.40 5.03
N LEU A 114 -18.06 -15.89 5.03
CA LEU A 114 -18.54 -14.81 5.88
C LEU A 114 -18.46 -15.23 7.35
N GLU A 115 -17.34 -14.96 8.01
CA GLU A 115 -17.36 -14.83 9.46
C GLU A 115 -17.90 -13.44 9.84
N PRO A 116 -18.78 -13.35 10.85
CA PRO A 116 -19.35 -12.08 11.29
C PRO A 116 -18.26 -11.12 11.78
N SER A 117 -18.47 -9.83 11.51
CA SER A 117 -17.55 -8.75 11.86
C SER A 117 -17.11 -8.80 13.33
N TYR A 118 -15.80 -8.78 13.54
CA TYR A 118 -15.13 -8.76 14.85
C TYR A 118 -15.58 -7.62 15.79
N TYR A 119 -16.21 -6.57 15.25
CA TYR A 119 -16.69 -5.43 16.03
C TYR A 119 -18.17 -5.52 16.41
N GLU A 120 -18.89 -6.55 15.95
CA GLU A 120 -20.35 -6.67 16.14
C GLU A 120 -20.76 -7.59 17.30
N SER A 121 -19.81 -8.21 18.01
CA SER A 121 -20.09 -9.02 19.21
C SER A 121 -19.37 -8.51 20.45
N GLU A 122 -20.10 -8.40 21.58
CA GLU A 122 -19.52 -8.14 22.90
C GLU A 122 -18.65 -9.33 23.31
N ASN A 123 -17.35 -9.25 23.06
CA ASN A 123 -16.40 -10.29 23.44
C ASN A 123 -15.61 -9.86 24.69
N PRO A 124 -15.88 -10.43 25.88
CA PRO A 124 -15.15 -10.11 27.11
C PRO A 124 -13.67 -10.55 27.10
N LEU A 125 -13.23 -11.31 26.10
CA LEU A 125 -11.83 -11.73 25.91
C LEU A 125 -10.96 -10.71 25.15
N LYS A 126 -11.49 -9.53 24.81
CA LYS A 126 -10.80 -8.46 24.05
C LYS A 126 -9.46 -8.01 24.66
N LEU A 127 -9.22 -8.30 25.95
CA LEU A 127 -7.99 -7.99 26.68
C LEU A 127 -7.01 -9.17 26.79
N GLN A 128 -7.38 -10.37 26.35
CA GLN A 128 -6.53 -11.56 26.37
C GLN A 128 -6.03 -11.86 24.96
N ILE A 129 -5.08 -11.04 24.49
CA ILE A 129 -4.42 -11.22 23.20
C ILE A 129 -3.41 -12.36 23.31
N ASN A 130 -3.87 -13.60 23.19
CA ASN A 130 -2.98 -14.76 23.03
C ASN A 130 -2.87 -15.22 21.57
N ASN A 131 -3.79 -14.81 20.69
CA ASN A 131 -3.68 -14.99 19.24
C ASN A 131 -4.46 -13.84 18.55
N PRO A 132 -3.80 -12.78 18.06
CA PRO A 132 -4.49 -11.74 17.30
C PRO A 132 -5.05 -12.36 16.02
N ASN A 133 -6.36 -12.19 15.80
CA ASN A 133 -7.02 -12.67 14.59
C ASN A 133 -6.47 -11.90 13.37
N LEU A 134 -5.57 -12.53 12.62
CA LEU A 134 -4.82 -11.95 11.51
C LEU A 134 -5.72 -11.48 10.35
N GLU A 135 -6.96 -11.96 10.28
CA GLU A 135 -7.94 -11.57 9.26
C GLU A 135 -8.45 -10.13 9.45
N ASN A 136 -8.54 -9.64 10.70
CA ASN A 136 -8.94 -8.24 10.96
C ASN A 136 -7.85 -7.20 10.62
N PHE A 137 -6.64 -7.64 10.29
CA PHE A 137 -5.65 -6.74 9.70
C PHE A 137 -6.03 -6.30 8.28
N GLY A 138 -6.92 -7.02 7.57
CA GLY A 138 -7.42 -6.67 6.24
C GLY A 138 -8.11 -5.31 6.19
N LEU A 139 -8.90 -4.98 7.22
CA LEU A 139 -9.58 -3.68 7.36
C LEU A 139 -8.59 -2.51 7.56
N SER A 140 -7.34 -2.78 7.99
CA SER A 140 -6.30 -1.74 8.09
C SER A 140 -5.56 -1.52 6.77
N ARG A 141 -5.49 -2.52 5.89
CA ARG A 141 -4.68 -2.51 4.66
C ARG A 141 -5.36 -1.78 3.52
N ASN A 142 -6.65 -2.03 3.26
CA ASN A 142 -7.42 -1.28 2.25
C ASN A 142 -7.45 0.21 2.60
N ARG A 143 -7.62 0.55 3.88
CA ARG A 143 -7.56 1.95 4.36
C ARG A 143 -6.19 2.58 4.15
N ARG A 144 -5.11 1.84 4.43
CA ARG A 144 -3.73 2.30 4.17
C ARG A 144 -3.47 2.48 2.68
N LEU A 145 -3.92 1.55 1.84
CA LEU A 145 -3.85 1.66 0.39
C LEU A 145 -4.54 2.95 -0.08
N VAL A 146 -5.80 3.16 0.31
CA VAL A 146 -6.56 4.35 -0.10
C VAL A 146 -5.91 5.62 0.44
N LEU A 147 -5.38 5.61 1.67
CA LEU A 147 -4.61 6.74 2.20
C LEU A 147 -3.39 7.06 1.35
N TRP A 148 -2.59 6.06 0.96
CA TRP A 148 -1.42 6.28 0.09
C TRP A 148 -1.81 6.79 -1.30
N LEU A 149 -2.94 6.33 -1.85
CA LEU A 149 -3.49 6.85 -3.10
C LEU A 149 -3.99 8.31 -2.97
N LEU A 150 -4.59 8.67 -1.84
CA LEU A 150 -5.01 10.06 -1.59
C LEU A 150 -3.81 10.99 -1.40
N LEU A 151 -2.77 10.52 -0.69
CA LEU A 151 -1.51 11.25 -0.55
C LEU A 151 -0.79 11.41 -1.90
N SER A 152 -0.82 10.38 -2.76
CA SER A 152 -0.22 10.49 -4.09
C SER A 152 -0.94 11.51 -4.96
N ILE A 153 -2.28 11.58 -4.95
CA ILE A 153 -3.02 12.63 -5.66
C ILE A 153 -2.60 14.03 -5.20
N LYS A 154 -2.40 14.20 -3.88
CA LYS A 154 -1.96 15.48 -3.31
C LYS A 154 -0.57 15.88 -3.83
N GLU A 155 0.37 14.95 -3.89
CA GLU A 155 1.74 15.20 -4.37
C GLU A 155 1.80 15.41 -5.90
N LEU A 156 0.97 14.69 -6.66
CA LEU A 156 0.87 14.88 -8.11
C LEU A 156 0.24 16.21 -8.51
N ASN A 157 -0.54 16.80 -7.61
CA ASN A 157 -1.40 17.96 -7.82
C ASN A 157 -2.43 17.74 -8.96
N PRO A 158 -3.74 17.68 -8.67
CA PRO A 158 -4.74 17.44 -9.71
C PRO A 158 -4.79 18.53 -10.79
N ASP A 159 -4.26 19.74 -10.52
CA ASP A 159 -4.17 20.80 -11.53
C ASP A 159 -3.04 20.56 -12.54
N GLU A 160 -1.97 19.89 -12.12
CA GLU A 160 -0.80 19.63 -12.96
C GLU A 160 -0.89 18.27 -13.66
N GLN A 161 -1.49 17.26 -13.00
CA GLN A 161 -1.64 15.89 -13.49
C GLN A 161 -3.10 15.40 -13.34
N PRO A 162 -4.06 16.00 -14.06
CA PRO A 162 -5.48 15.69 -13.91
C PRO A 162 -5.83 14.26 -14.30
N ILE A 163 -5.26 13.75 -15.40
CA ILE A 163 -5.53 12.40 -15.92
C ILE A 163 -5.07 11.34 -14.92
N GLN A 164 -3.85 11.47 -14.41
CA GLN A 164 -3.29 10.54 -13.41
C GLN A 164 -4.11 10.59 -12.12
N SER A 165 -4.54 11.79 -11.71
CA SER A 165 -5.40 11.95 -10.53
C SER A 165 -6.76 11.28 -10.72
N GLN A 166 -7.37 11.38 -11.90
CA GLN A 166 -8.62 10.69 -12.24
C GLN A 166 -8.46 9.17 -12.22
N MET A 167 -7.37 8.64 -12.79
CA MET A 167 -7.08 7.20 -12.74
C MET A 167 -6.92 6.69 -11.31
N ILE A 168 -6.29 7.47 -10.43
CA ILE A 168 -6.13 7.10 -9.02
C ILE A 168 -7.49 7.14 -8.29
N VAL A 169 -8.32 8.16 -8.55
CA VAL A 169 -9.69 8.24 -8.01
C VAL A 169 -10.53 7.04 -8.46
N TRP A 170 -10.48 6.70 -9.74
CA TRP A 170 -11.15 5.52 -10.27
C TRP A 170 -10.69 4.23 -9.56
N ARG A 171 -9.37 4.12 -9.30
CA ARG A 171 -8.83 2.98 -8.56
C ARG A 171 -9.29 2.94 -7.11
N ILE A 172 -9.39 4.09 -6.45
CA ILE A 172 -9.95 4.18 -5.09
C ILE A 172 -11.40 3.68 -5.11
N ASP A 173 -12.21 4.14 -6.06
CA ASP A 173 -13.60 3.71 -6.18
C ASP A 173 -13.73 2.21 -6.40
N ASP A 174 -12.93 1.62 -7.29
CA ASP A 174 -12.88 0.16 -7.51
C ASP A 174 -12.58 -0.62 -6.20
N GLN A 175 -11.67 -0.11 -5.37
CA GLN A 175 -11.38 -0.73 -4.07
C GLN A 175 -12.53 -0.56 -3.07
N LEU A 176 -13.30 0.52 -3.12
CA LEU A 176 -14.45 0.72 -2.24
C LEU A 176 -15.65 -0.16 -2.60
N HIS A 177 -15.87 -0.43 -3.90
CA HIS A 177 -16.98 -1.26 -4.36
C HIS A 177 -16.75 -2.74 -4.08
N SER A 178 -15.50 -3.22 -4.12
CA SER A 178 -15.15 -4.60 -3.78
C SER A 178 -15.29 -4.94 -2.28
N ASP A 179 -15.27 -3.93 -1.40
CA ASP A 179 -15.37 -4.07 0.07
C ASP A 179 -16.82 -3.86 0.60
N SER A 180 -17.82 -3.89 -0.28
CA SER A 180 -19.23 -3.50 -0.03
C SER A 180 -20.04 -4.42 0.92
N SER A 181 -19.41 -5.41 1.55
CA SER A 181 -20.07 -6.30 2.52
C SER A 181 -20.41 -5.63 3.86
N SER A 182 -19.82 -4.46 4.18
CA SER A 182 -20.28 -3.63 5.30
C SER A 182 -20.27 -2.12 4.96
N ASN A 183 -21.43 -1.56 4.62
CA ASN A 183 -21.59 -0.12 4.34
C ASN A 183 -21.05 0.80 5.46
N ALA A 184 -20.95 0.30 6.70
CA ALA A 184 -20.40 1.04 7.83
C ALA A 184 -18.87 1.28 7.71
N SER A 185 -18.10 0.34 7.14
CA SER A 185 -16.62 0.40 7.14
C SER A 185 -16.04 1.41 6.14
N VAL A 186 -16.82 1.78 5.12
CA VAL A 186 -16.48 2.69 4.01
C VAL A 186 -17.12 4.09 4.15
N SER A 187 -18.14 4.23 5.00
CA SER A 187 -18.89 5.46 5.24
C SER A 187 -18.03 6.71 5.49
N TRP A 188 -16.88 6.56 6.16
CA TRP A 188 -15.97 7.66 6.45
C TRP A 188 -15.28 8.23 5.19
N LEU A 189 -15.12 7.42 4.14
CA LEU A 189 -14.46 7.82 2.90
C LEU A 189 -15.43 8.48 1.90
N GLN A 190 -16.72 8.16 2.03
CA GLN A 190 -17.82 8.68 1.22
C GLN A 190 -18.44 9.96 1.78
N ARG A 191 -17.85 10.55 2.83
CA ARG A 191 -18.35 11.81 3.38
C ARG A 191 -18.15 12.95 2.38
N ASP A 192 -19.19 13.77 2.22
CA ASP A 192 -19.18 14.94 1.33
C ASP A 192 -18.12 15.99 1.73
N ASP A 193 -17.76 16.06 3.02
CA ASP A 193 -16.71 16.94 3.54
C ASP A 193 -15.29 16.34 3.42
N GLY A 194 -15.19 15.09 2.96
CA GLY A 194 -13.96 14.32 2.86
C GLY A 194 -13.03 14.75 1.73
N LEU A 195 -11.75 14.37 1.85
CA LEU A 195 -10.72 14.69 0.85
C LEU A 195 -11.06 14.09 -0.53
N LEU A 196 -11.58 12.86 -0.57
CA LEU A 196 -11.96 12.20 -1.83
C LEU A 196 -13.09 12.97 -2.54
N ALA A 197 -14.13 13.39 -1.81
CA ALA A 197 -15.24 14.16 -2.37
C ALA A 197 -14.76 15.49 -2.95
N LYS A 198 -13.87 16.21 -2.25
CA LYS A 198 -13.25 17.45 -2.74
C LYS A 198 -12.40 17.26 -3.99
N ILE A 199 -11.65 16.16 -4.07
CA ILE A 199 -10.84 15.84 -5.24
C ILE A 199 -11.75 15.53 -6.44
N LYS A 200 -12.80 14.72 -6.24
CA LYS A 200 -13.78 14.40 -7.27
C LYS A 200 -14.45 15.66 -7.83
N SER A 201 -15.01 16.49 -6.95
CA SER A 201 -15.67 17.75 -7.38
C SER A 201 -14.72 18.67 -8.16
N LYS A 202 -13.44 18.69 -7.78
CA LYS A 202 -12.42 19.49 -8.46
C LYS A 202 -12.13 18.95 -9.86
N LEU A 203 -11.92 17.64 -10.00
CA LEU A 203 -11.67 17.00 -11.29
C LEU A 203 -12.89 17.09 -12.23
N ASP A 204 -14.10 16.96 -11.69
CA ASP A 204 -15.34 17.11 -12.47
C ASP A 204 -15.50 18.54 -13.00
N SER A 205 -15.17 19.55 -12.19
CA SER A 205 -15.21 20.95 -12.62
C SER A 205 -14.19 21.27 -13.73
N GLN A 206 -13.05 20.58 -13.77
CA GLN A 206 -12.03 20.75 -14.82
C GLN A 206 -12.46 20.10 -16.13
N ASN A 207 -13.03 18.89 -16.07
CA ASN A 207 -13.54 18.20 -17.25
C ASN A 207 -14.66 18.99 -17.96
N LEU A 208 -15.44 19.77 -17.21
CA LEU A 208 -16.49 20.66 -17.75
C LEU A 208 -15.94 21.97 -18.35
N LEU A 209 -14.71 22.36 -18.02
CA LEU A 209 -14.05 23.55 -18.58
C LEU A 209 -13.30 23.23 -19.88
N ASP A 210 -12.86 21.98 -20.04
CA ASP A 210 -12.12 21.49 -21.21
C ASP A 210 -13.02 20.90 -22.31
N SER A 211 -14.34 20.81 -22.09
CA SER A 211 -15.37 20.31 -23.03
C SER A 211 -16.09 21.43 -23.76
#